data_AF-A0A959HMA5-F1
#
_entry.id   AF-A0A959HMA5-F1
#
_cell.length_a   1.000
_cell.length_b   1.000
_cell.length_c   1.000
_cell.angle_alpha   90.00
_cell.angle_beta   90.00
_cell.angle_gamma   90.00
#
_symmetry.space_group_name_H-M   'P 1'
#
loop_
_entity.id
_entity.type
_entity.pdbx_description
1 polymer ?
#
loop_
_entity_poly.entity_id
_entity_poly.type
_entity_poly.pdbx_seq_one_letter_code
_entity_poly.pdbx_strand_id
1 'polypeptide(L)'
;YATGGGGIGMDGSGNGTIRALVRNCTFEGNTCSLQAVSRGAAVFVTGSVGAVIEPQFIGCTFRDNYSGDDGGALAFNVTSTDLLARSFSALRVDSCLFENNESVGQFGRGGAIWMLTGSNTESHNVISNSRFINNVAGGNGGAVFNRASFVLSLADDRIINCFFSGNQSQQDGGALYFRGSQSATNTGQAVNCVFYNNQAALNGGAVFSTSFSSEAGTSQNQLLNCSFYGNAAQLEGGAVYLDGAAGGVNEMAINNSILWENSASSAEKEIFNNGGTLSLSHNIIQGGYSSPANQEAIQTADPLFLDPANGSLLLSPCSPAINAGLNDFLPIDYLDLDADLDSLERLDIDLNGDNRLFESITDL
;
A
#
# COMPACT_ATOMS: atom_id res chain seq x y z
N TYR A 1 -4.88 16.93 -21.81
CA TYR A 1 -3.83 16.92 -20.78
C TYR A 1 -2.57 16.39 -21.42
N ALA A 2 -1.53 17.21 -21.58
CA ALA A 2 -0.31 16.78 -22.28
C ALA A 2 0.60 15.87 -21.41
N THR A 3 0.19 15.60 -20.17
CA THR A 3 1.01 14.93 -19.15
C THR A 3 0.37 13.66 -18.57
N GLY A 4 -0.77 13.18 -19.07
CA GLY A 4 -1.46 12.02 -18.48
C GLY A 4 -2.91 11.80 -18.93
N GLY A 5 -3.52 10.69 -18.52
CA GLY A 5 -4.94 10.38 -18.69
C GLY A 5 -5.35 9.98 -20.10
N GLY A 6 -4.74 8.92 -20.64
CA GLY A 6 -5.06 8.37 -21.96
C GLY A 6 -6.51 7.89 -22.10
N GLY A 7 -7.15 7.51 -20.98
CA GLY A 7 -8.58 7.23 -20.90
C GLY A 7 -9.38 8.38 -20.27
N ILE A 8 -9.10 8.70 -19.01
CA ILE A 8 -9.82 9.75 -18.25
C ILE A 8 -8.84 10.76 -17.65
N GLY A 9 -9.13 12.05 -17.85
CA GLY A 9 -8.51 13.15 -17.12
C GLY A 9 -9.55 13.89 -16.28
N MET A 10 -9.30 14.03 -14.98
CA MET A 10 -10.13 14.81 -14.06
C MET A 10 -9.29 15.90 -13.40
N ASP A 11 -9.75 17.15 -13.45
CA ASP A 11 -9.04 18.29 -12.89
C ASP A 11 -9.99 19.16 -12.07
N GLY A 12 -9.79 19.13 -10.75
CA GLY A 12 -10.50 19.95 -9.78
C GLY A 12 -9.67 21.13 -9.29
N SER A 13 -8.67 21.58 -10.07
CA SER A 13 -7.83 22.72 -9.70
C SER A 13 -8.61 24.03 -9.58
N GLY A 14 -8.26 24.84 -8.60
CA GLY A 14 -8.92 26.13 -8.34
C GLY A 14 -10.27 25.97 -7.65
N ASN A 15 -10.30 25.24 -6.54
CA ASN A 15 -11.47 25.03 -5.68
C ASN A 15 -12.57 24.19 -6.35
N GLY A 16 -12.16 23.28 -7.24
CA GLY A 16 -13.05 22.37 -7.95
C GLY A 16 -13.48 21.19 -7.07
N THR A 17 -14.61 20.58 -7.45
CA THR A 17 -15.11 19.35 -6.82
C THR A 17 -15.21 18.23 -7.84
N ILE A 18 -14.63 17.07 -7.54
CA ILE A 18 -14.73 15.86 -8.36
C ILE A 18 -15.41 14.77 -7.53
N ARG A 19 -16.51 14.21 -8.05
CA ARG A 19 -17.25 13.07 -7.48
C ARG A 19 -17.62 12.04 -8.56
N ALA A 20 -16.73 11.87 -9.52
CA ALA A 20 -16.96 10.97 -10.64
C ALA A 20 -17.07 9.53 -10.13
N LEU A 21 -18.03 8.78 -10.69
CA LEU A 21 -18.21 7.37 -10.40
C LEU A 21 -18.00 6.57 -11.68
N VAL A 22 -17.00 5.69 -11.66
CA VAL A 22 -16.65 4.79 -12.75
C VAL A 22 -16.87 3.37 -12.26
N ARG A 23 -17.75 2.62 -12.93
CA ARG A 23 -18.10 1.26 -12.53
C ARG A 23 -17.92 0.29 -13.69
N ASN A 24 -17.36 -0.88 -13.42
CA ASN A 24 -17.30 -2.02 -14.34
C ASN A 24 -16.71 -1.65 -15.72
N CYS A 25 -15.68 -0.81 -15.72
CA CYS A 25 -15.01 -0.36 -16.92
C CYS A 25 -13.64 -1.04 -17.08
N THR A 26 -13.20 -1.22 -18.32
CA THR A 26 -11.88 -1.74 -18.65
C THR A 26 -11.04 -0.65 -19.31
N PHE A 27 -9.87 -0.41 -18.73
CA PHE A 27 -8.83 0.46 -19.25
C PHE A 27 -7.63 -0.41 -19.65
N GLU A 28 -7.49 -0.67 -20.94
CA GLU A 28 -6.50 -1.60 -21.47
C GLU A 28 -5.60 -0.94 -22.51
N GLY A 29 -4.28 -1.15 -22.42
CA GLY A 29 -3.32 -0.66 -23.41
C GLY A 29 -3.20 0.86 -23.48
N ASN A 30 -3.58 1.59 -22.43
CA ASN A 30 -3.43 3.04 -22.42
C ASN A 30 -1.96 3.39 -22.21
N THR A 31 -1.44 4.31 -23.02
CA THR A 31 -0.03 4.72 -22.97
C THR A 31 0.07 6.23 -22.83
N CYS A 32 0.81 6.74 -21.84
CA CYS A 32 1.15 8.16 -21.76
C CYS A 32 2.68 8.36 -21.81
N SER A 33 3.19 8.82 -22.96
CA SER A 33 4.59 9.18 -23.29
C SER A 33 5.68 8.15 -22.95
N LEU A 34 6.53 7.81 -23.91
CA LEU A 34 7.68 6.91 -23.69
C LEU A 34 8.90 7.63 -23.06
N GLN A 35 8.95 8.97 -22.96
CA GLN A 35 10.22 9.69 -22.70
C GLN A 35 10.21 11.00 -21.89
N ALA A 36 9.09 11.49 -21.31
CA ALA A 36 9.15 12.61 -20.35
C ALA A 36 7.84 12.82 -19.56
N VAL A 37 7.98 13.04 -18.25
CA VAL A 37 7.03 13.62 -17.25
C VAL A 37 5.55 13.37 -17.56
N SER A 38 5.17 12.11 -17.66
CA SER A 38 3.79 11.69 -17.86
C SER A 38 3.32 10.81 -16.71
N ARG A 39 2.06 10.99 -16.29
CA ARG A 39 1.50 10.28 -15.15
C ARG A 39 0.13 9.71 -15.45
N GLY A 40 -0.18 8.52 -14.94
CA GLY A 40 -1.53 7.96 -14.99
C GLY A 40 -1.94 7.64 -16.42
N ALA A 41 -1.46 6.52 -16.97
CA ALA A 41 -1.66 6.23 -18.38
C ALA A 41 -3.13 6.06 -18.75
N ALA A 42 -3.92 5.38 -17.91
CA ALA A 42 -5.35 5.26 -18.09
C ALA A 42 -6.08 6.45 -17.46
N VAL A 43 -5.75 6.76 -16.21
CA VAL A 43 -6.48 7.74 -15.41
C VAL A 43 -5.53 8.74 -14.78
N PHE A 44 -5.81 10.02 -14.99
CA PHE A 44 -5.12 11.12 -14.32
C PHE A 44 -6.13 11.97 -13.56
N VAL A 45 -5.94 12.11 -12.25
CA VAL A 45 -6.77 12.94 -11.38
C VAL A 45 -5.89 13.95 -10.66
N THR A 46 -6.28 15.23 -10.75
CA THR A 46 -5.60 16.31 -10.04
C THR A 46 -6.57 17.25 -9.34
N GLY A 47 -6.14 17.88 -8.26
CA GLY A 47 -6.87 18.93 -7.57
C GLY A 47 -5.96 19.95 -6.89
N SER A 48 -6.43 21.19 -6.76
CA SER A 48 -5.69 22.23 -6.05
C SER A 48 -6.55 23.36 -5.50
N VAL A 49 -6.02 24.04 -4.47
CA VAL A 49 -6.56 25.26 -3.87
C VAL A 49 -8.02 25.08 -3.41
N GLY A 50 -8.24 24.53 -2.22
CA GLY A 50 -9.61 24.27 -1.71
C GLY A 50 -10.36 23.12 -2.37
N ALA A 51 -9.70 22.33 -3.22
CA ALA A 51 -10.35 21.29 -4.00
C ALA A 51 -10.89 20.15 -3.13
N VAL A 52 -12.00 19.54 -3.56
CA VAL A 52 -12.58 18.33 -2.96
C VAL A 52 -12.61 17.22 -4.01
N ILE A 53 -11.76 16.21 -3.85
CA ILE A 53 -11.47 15.22 -4.90
C ILE A 53 -11.82 13.81 -4.41
N GLU A 54 -12.99 13.32 -4.82
CA GLU A 54 -13.61 12.09 -4.32
C GLU A 54 -14.08 11.17 -5.48
N PRO A 55 -13.23 10.88 -6.49
CA PRO A 55 -13.62 9.94 -7.53
C PRO A 55 -13.68 8.50 -7.00
N GLN A 56 -14.53 7.69 -7.62
CA GLN A 56 -14.73 6.29 -7.26
C GLN A 56 -14.55 5.39 -8.50
N PHE A 57 -13.75 4.34 -8.35
CA PHE A 57 -13.55 3.28 -9.33
C PHE A 57 -13.97 1.96 -8.69
N ILE A 58 -15.03 1.34 -9.20
CA ILE A 58 -15.60 0.13 -8.59
C ILE A 58 -15.73 -0.96 -9.65
N GLY A 59 -15.19 -2.16 -9.40
CA GLY A 59 -15.29 -3.26 -10.37
C GLY A 59 -14.51 -3.01 -11.66
N CYS A 60 -13.57 -2.08 -11.68
CA CYS A 60 -12.84 -1.71 -12.88
C CYS A 60 -11.62 -2.61 -13.11
N THR A 61 -11.21 -2.77 -14.36
CA THR A 61 -9.97 -3.43 -14.75
C THR A 61 -9.02 -2.45 -15.41
N PHE A 62 -7.78 -2.40 -14.95
CA PHE A 62 -6.68 -1.66 -15.52
C PHE A 62 -5.61 -2.67 -15.94
N ARG A 63 -5.47 -2.90 -17.25
CA ARG A 63 -4.55 -3.90 -17.78
C ARG A 63 -3.58 -3.31 -18.80
N ASP A 64 -2.32 -3.74 -18.77
CA ASP A 64 -1.32 -3.44 -19.79
C ASP A 64 -1.20 -1.93 -20.06
N ASN A 65 -1.38 -1.09 -19.03
CA ASN A 65 -1.26 0.35 -19.15
C ASN A 65 0.18 0.79 -18.87
N TYR A 66 0.63 1.80 -19.59
CA TYR A 66 2.03 2.21 -19.62
C TYR A 66 2.18 3.71 -19.40
N SER A 67 2.92 4.11 -18.37
CA SER A 67 3.27 5.49 -18.06
C SER A 67 4.78 5.70 -18.13
N GLY A 68 5.20 6.81 -18.74
CA GLY A 68 6.60 7.22 -18.82
C GLY A 68 7.23 7.61 -17.48
N ASP A 69 6.43 8.06 -16.51
CA ASP A 69 6.92 8.47 -15.18
C ASP A 69 6.11 7.78 -14.08
N ASP A 70 5.05 8.37 -13.53
CA ASP A 70 4.36 7.82 -12.36
C ASP A 70 2.99 7.20 -12.70
N GLY A 71 2.55 6.19 -11.96
CA GLY A 71 1.20 5.63 -12.06
C GLY A 71 0.97 4.97 -13.42
N GLY A 72 1.44 3.73 -13.60
CA GLY A 72 1.29 3.03 -14.88
C GLY A 72 -0.16 2.90 -15.33
N ALA A 73 -1.11 2.80 -14.41
CA ALA A 73 -2.54 2.92 -14.70
C ALA A 73 -3.13 4.26 -14.23
N LEU A 74 -2.97 4.59 -12.95
CA LEU A 74 -3.66 5.69 -12.29
C LEU A 74 -2.67 6.61 -11.58
N ALA A 75 -2.78 7.90 -11.85
CA ALA A 75 -2.10 8.94 -11.09
C ALA A 75 -3.11 9.85 -10.39
N PHE A 76 -2.93 10.01 -9.09
CA PHE A 76 -3.80 10.79 -8.22
C PHE A 76 -2.96 11.78 -7.42
N ASN A 77 -3.19 13.08 -7.61
CA ASN A 77 -2.44 14.12 -6.90
C ASN A 77 -3.34 15.28 -6.49
N VAL A 78 -3.32 15.62 -5.20
CA VAL A 78 -4.02 16.79 -4.70
C VAL A 78 -3.07 17.65 -3.89
N THR A 79 -3.01 18.94 -4.21
CA THR A 79 -2.11 19.87 -3.54
C THR A 79 -2.67 21.28 -3.50
N SER A 80 -2.58 21.95 -2.35
CA SER A 80 -2.94 23.36 -2.23
C SER A 80 -1.72 24.22 -1.92
N THR A 81 -1.46 25.21 -2.77
CA THR A 81 -0.46 26.26 -2.52
C THR A 81 -1.02 27.43 -1.72
N ASP A 82 -2.34 27.46 -1.46
CA ASP A 82 -2.99 28.50 -0.66
C ASP A 82 -3.23 27.96 0.76
N LEU A 83 -2.58 28.58 1.74
CA LEU A 83 -2.68 28.22 3.15
C LEU A 83 -4.10 28.42 3.72
N LEU A 84 -4.93 29.24 3.09
CA LEU A 84 -6.31 29.50 3.51
C LEU A 84 -7.32 28.56 2.83
N ALA A 85 -6.90 27.79 1.82
CA ALA A 85 -7.76 26.90 1.05
C ALA A 85 -7.23 25.47 1.09
N ARG A 86 -7.43 24.78 2.22
CA ARG A 86 -7.05 23.36 2.38
C ARG A 86 -7.82 22.49 1.40
N SER A 87 -7.12 21.60 0.70
CA SER A 87 -7.76 20.62 -0.20
C SER A 87 -8.01 19.29 0.51
N PHE A 88 -8.99 18.54 0.04
CA PHE A 88 -9.41 17.26 0.58
C PHE A 88 -9.47 16.21 -0.53
N SER A 89 -9.04 15.00 -0.22
CA SER A 89 -9.12 13.85 -1.12
C SER A 89 -9.62 12.59 -0.43
N ALA A 90 -10.48 11.86 -1.14
CA ALA A 90 -11.01 10.56 -0.73
C ALA A 90 -11.28 9.70 -1.98
N LEU A 91 -10.20 9.37 -2.72
CA LEU A 91 -10.26 8.39 -3.80
C LEU A 91 -10.77 7.06 -3.26
N ARG A 92 -11.76 6.44 -3.92
CA ARG A 92 -12.18 5.07 -3.64
C ARG A 92 -11.85 4.17 -4.83
N VAL A 93 -11.03 3.15 -4.61
CA VAL A 93 -10.77 2.06 -5.55
C VAL A 93 -11.26 0.79 -4.89
N ASP A 94 -12.31 0.19 -5.42
CA ASP A 94 -12.94 -0.98 -4.82
C ASP A 94 -13.15 -2.10 -5.85
N SER A 95 -12.88 -3.34 -5.45
CA SER A 95 -13.16 -4.51 -6.29
C SER A 95 -12.49 -4.43 -7.67
N CYS A 96 -11.31 -3.79 -7.76
CA CYS A 96 -10.63 -3.52 -9.02
C CYS A 96 -9.48 -4.49 -9.29
N LEU A 97 -9.17 -4.70 -10.56
CA LEU A 97 -7.99 -5.44 -11.01
C LEU A 97 -6.99 -4.48 -11.66
N PHE A 98 -5.75 -4.49 -11.18
CA PHE A 98 -4.59 -3.83 -11.79
C PHE A 98 -3.58 -4.90 -12.21
N GLU A 99 -3.50 -5.17 -13.50
CA GLU A 99 -2.68 -6.26 -14.05
C GLU A 99 -1.69 -5.73 -15.08
N ASN A 100 -0.41 -6.10 -14.96
CA ASN A 100 0.64 -5.77 -15.92
C ASN A 100 0.75 -4.27 -16.26
N ASN A 101 0.46 -3.38 -15.31
CA ASN A 101 0.65 -1.95 -15.54
C ASN A 101 2.10 -1.56 -15.24
N GLU A 102 2.64 -0.66 -16.05
CA GLU A 102 4.05 -0.33 -16.03
C GLU A 102 4.28 1.18 -15.94
N SER A 103 5.16 1.55 -15.02
CA SER A 103 5.74 2.88 -14.87
C SER A 103 7.23 2.76 -15.20
N VAL A 104 7.65 3.16 -16.40
CA VAL A 104 8.99 2.80 -16.94
C VAL A 104 10.13 3.74 -16.61
N GLY A 105 9.84 4.94 -16.12
CA GLY A 105 10.88 5.91 -15.81
C GLY A 105 11.88 5.30 -14.84
N GLN A 106 13.17 5.62 -14.98
CA GLN A 106 14.21 5.20 -14.00
C GLN A 106 13.83 5.57 -12.56
N PHE A 107 12.96 6.58 -12.40
CA PHE A 107 12.43 7.04 -11.12
C PHE A 107 10.91 6.91 -11.03
N GLY A 108 10.31 6.16 -11.96
CA GLY A 108 8.87 5.99 -12.06
C GLY A 108 8.31 5.30 -10.84
N ARG A 109 7.18 5.77 -10.33
CA ARG A 109 6.60 5.27 -9.08
C ARG A 109 5.21 4.75 -9.28
N GLY A 110 4.86 3.70 -8.53
CA GLY A 110 3.51 3.15 -8.56
C GLY A 110 3.23 2.51 -9.91
N GLY A 111 3.75 1.30 -10.14
CA GLY A 111 3.55 0.60 -11.42
C GLY A 111 2.09 0.48 -11.81
N ALA A 112 1.18 0.38 -10.85
CA ALA A 112 -0.25 0.59 -11.07
C ALA A 112 -0.68 2.01 -10.67
N ILE A 113 -0.51 2.36 -9.41
CA ILE A 113 -1.10 3.57 -8.82
C ILE A 113 -0.03 4.43 -8.16
N TRP A 114 0.01 5.70 -8.55
CA TRP A 114 0.76 6.73 -7.84
C TRP A 114 -0.19 7.70 -7.15
N MET A 115 -0.02 7.87 -5.84
CA MET A 115 -0.80 8.79 -5.00
C MET A 115 0.12 9.82 -4.33
N LEU A 116 -0.25 11.10 -4.46
CA LEU A 116 0.41 12.22 -3.80
C LEU A 116 -0.60 13.09 -3.06
N THR A 117 -0.39 13.18 -1.75
CA THR A 117 -0.97 14.20 -0.87
C THR A 117 0.04 15.32 -0.71
N GLY A 118 -0.12 16.38 -1.50
CA GLY A 118 0.78 17.54 -1.52
C GLY A 118 0.40 18.60 -0.47
N SER A 119 1.08 19.75 -0.53
CA SER A 119 0.98 20.81 0.49
C SER A 119 -0.46 21.15 0.87
N ASN A 120 -0.70 21.44 2.16
CA ASN A 120 -1.98 21.87 2.71
C ASN A 120 -3.18 21.02 2.23
N THR A 121 -2.99 19.70 2.25
CA THR A 121 -4.00 18.72 1.81
C THR A 121 -4.20 17.66 2.87
N GLU A 122 -5.45 17.21 2.99
CA GLU A 122 -5.82 16.02 3.76
C GLU A 122 -6.27 14.92 2.81
N SER A 123 -5.77 13.70 3.01
CA SER A 123 -6.25 12.54 2.27
C SER A 123 -6.77 11.44 3.18
N HIS A 124 -7.88 10.85 2.75
CA HIS A 124 -8.54 9.68 3.31
C HIS A 124 -8.84 8.70 2.17
N ASN A 125 -7.83 8.44 1.32
CA ASN A 125 -7.99 7.58 0.16
C ASN A 125 -8.13 6.12 0.60
N VAL A 126 -8.96 5.36 -0.10
CA VAL A 126 -9.26 3.96 0.22
C VAL A 126 -9.08 3.11 -1.04
N ILE A 127 -8.23 2.10 -0.93
CA ILE A 127 -8.12 1.00 -1.89
C ILE A 127 -8.59 -0.26 -1.17
N SER A 128 -9.70 -0.84 -1.61
CA SER A 128 -10.33 -2.01 -0.99
C SER A 128 -10.57 -3.14 -1.99
N ASN A 129 -10.56 -4.38 -1.51
CA ASN A 129 -11.03 -5.56 -2.26
C ASN A 129 -10.38 -5.74 -3.64
N SER A 130 -9.14 -5.24 -3.82
CA SER A 130 -8.53 -5.06 -5.13
C SER A 130 -7.30 -5.94 -5.30
N ARG A 131 -6.99 -6.27 -6.55
CA ARG A 131 -5.89 -7.16 -6.92
C ARG A 131 -4.85 -6.40 -7.75
N PHE A 132 -3.60 -6.47 -7.34
CA PHE A 132 -2.45 -5.90 -8.03
C PHE A 132 -1.52 -7.02 -8.45
N ILE A 133 -1.50 -7.33 -9.75
CA ILE A 133 -0.81 -8.48 -10.30
C ILE A 133 0.23 -8.03 -11.33
N ASN A 134 1.49 -8.41 -11.13
CA ASN A 134 2.58 -8.21 -12.08
C ASN A 134 2.77 -6.75 -12.54
N ASN A 135 2.45 -5.77 -11.68
CA ASN A 135 2.72 -4.37 -12.00
C ASN A 135 4.20 -4.05 -11.77
N VAL A 136 4.75 -3.15 -12.59
CA VAL A 136 6.18 -2.87 -12.61
C VAL A 136 6.44 -1.38 -12.50
N ALA A 137 7.33 -1.00 -11.58
CA ALA A 137 7.87 0.36 -11.48
C ALA A 137 9.39 0.35 -11.74
N GLY A 138 9.85 1.22 -12.62
CA GLY A 138 11.28 1.48 -12.87
C GLY A 138 11.97 2.23 -11.73
N GLY A 139 11.19 2.83 -10.83
CA GLY A 139 11.62 3.40 -9.56
C GLY A 139 11.07 2.59 -8.39
N ASN A 140 10.08 3.13 -7.66
CA ASN A 140 9.64 2.62 -6.35
C ASN A 140 8.15 2.25 -6.31
N GLY A 141 7.78 1.29 -5.47
CA GLY A 141 6.37 0.88 -5.30
C GLY A 141 5.86 0.18 -6.56
N GLY A 142 6.23 -1.08 -6.76
CA GLY A 142 5.92 -1.81 -8.00
C GLY A 142 4.43 -1.87 -8.33
N ALA A 143 3.55 -1.85 -7.32
CA ALA A 143 2.11 -1.65 -7.50
C ALA A 143 1.68 -0.24 -7.11
N VAL A 144 1.87 0.14 -5.85
CA VAL A 144 1.32 1.36 -5.26
C VAL A 144 2.42 2.18 -4.62
N PHE A 145 2.47 3.46 -4.98
CA PHE A 145 3.31 4.45 -4.32
C PHE A 145 2.42 5.49 -3.63
N ASN A 146 2.47 5.52 -2.29
CA ASN A 146 1.68 6.41 -1.46
C ASN A 146 2.59 7.42 -0.74
N ARG A 147 2.40 8.71 -1.02
CA ARG A 147 3.28 9.77 -0.51
C ARG A 147 2.51 10.96 0.01
N ALA A 148 2.87 11.41 1.20
CA ALA A 148 2.56 12.74 1.72
C ALA A 148 3.81 13.64 1.60
N SER A 149 3.64 14.89 1.17
CA SER A 149 4.75 15.84 1.07
C SER A 149 4.36 17.28 1.25
N PHE A 150 5.33 18.05 1.75
CA PHE A 150 5.24 19.48 2.07
C PHE A 150 4.40 19.80 3.30
N VAL A 151 4.52 21.03 3.77
CA VAL A 151 3.90 21.53 4.99
C VAL A 151 2.37 21.39 4.98
N LEU A 152 1.82 21.15 6.17
CA LEU A 152 0.39 21.04 6.45
C LEU A 152 -0.33 19.89 5.71
N SER A 153 0.43 18.88 5.27
CA SER A 153 -0.12 17.72 4.55
C SER A 153 -0.22 16.51 5.45
N LEU A 154 -1.39 15.87 5.44
CA LEU A 154 -1.69 14.66 6.20
C LEU A 154 -2.31 13.64 5.26
N ALA A 155 -1.68 12.48 5.14
CA ALA A 155 -2.27 11.32 4.46
C ALA A 155 -2.65 10.24 5.47
N ASP A 156 -3.95 9.96 5.59
CA ASP A 156 -4.55 8.83 6.33
C ASP A 156 -5.19 7.88 5.31
N ASP A 157 -4.34 7.33 4.44
CA ASP A 157 -4.78 6.48 3.33
C ASP A 157 -4.77 5.00 3.75
N ARG A 158 -5.78 4.25 3.31
CA ARG A 158 -5.98 2.85 3.70
C ARG A 158 -6.01 1.92 2.49
N ILE A 159 -5.28 0.82 2.61
CA ILE A 159 -5.24 -0.29 1.67
C ILE A 159 -5.76 -1.51 2.40
N ILE A 160 -6.95 -1.98 2.04
CA ILE A 160 -7.70 -2.96 2.82
C ILE A 160 -8.07 -4.13 1.94
N ASN A 161 -7.94 -5.35 2.45
CA ASN A 161 -8.42 -6.54 1.76
C ASN A 161 -7.88 -6.68 0.33
N CYS A 162 -6.58 -6.42 0.14
CA CYS A 162 -5.95 -6.38 -1.17
C CYS A 162 -4.94 -7.53 -1.37
N PHE A 163 -4.85 -8.00 -2.60
CA PHE A 163 -3.91 -9.04 -3.00
C PHE A 163 -2.84 -8.46 -3.94
N PHE A 164 -1.59 -8.42 -3.47
CA PHE A 164 -0.42 -7.98 -4.23
C PHE A 164 0.43 -9.19 -4.62
N SER A 165 0.46 -9.53 -5.91
CA SER A 165 1.19 -10.68 -6.41
C SER A 165 2.14 -10.34 -7.56
N GLY A 166 3.40 -10.76 -7.44
CA GLY A 166 4.36 -10.68 -8.55
C GLY A 166 4.70 -9.25 -8.99
N ASN A 167 4.38 -8.23 -8.18
CA ASN A 167 4.71 -6.85 -8.50
C ASN A 167 6.21 -6.60 -8.32
N GLN A 168 6.78 -5.72 -9.14
CA GLN A 168 8.22 -5.53 -9.21
C GLN A 168 8.61 -4.05 -9.17
N SER A 169 9.65 -3.77 -8.40
CA SER A 169 10.29 -2.46 -8.30
C SER A 169 11.76 -2.58 -8.66
N GLN A 170 12.26 -1.71 -9.56
CA GLN A 170 13.70 -1.65 -9.86
C GLN A 170 14.49 -0.85 -8.80
N GLN A 171 13.82 -0.34 -7.77
CA GLN A 171 14.43 0.21 -6.56
C GLN A 171 13.82 -0.48 -5.35
N ASP A 172 13.02 0.23 -4.55
CA ASP A 172 12.50 -0.25 -3.28
C ASP A 172 10.98 -0.46 -3.32
N GLY A 173 10.47 -1.31 -2.42
CA GLY A 173 9.04 -1.58 -2.28
C GLY A 173 8.45 -2.30 -3.49
N GLY A 174 8.65 -3.61 -3.57
CA GLY A 174 8.22 -4.39 -4.75
C GLY A 174 6.71 -4.35 -5.00
N ALA A 175 5.89 -4.17 -3.96
CA ALA A 175 4.46 -3.89 -4.09
C ALA A 175 4.13 -2.46 -3.66
N LEU A 176 4.47 -2.10 -2.42
CA LEU A 176 3.95 -0.92 -1.76
C LEU A 176 5.08 -0.05 -1.21
N TYR A 177 4.96 1.26 -1.42
CA TYR A 177 5.91 2.24 -0.91
C TYR A 177 5.17 3.35 -0.16
N PHE A 178 5.49 3.51 1.12
CA PHE A 178 4.98 4.60 1.95
C PHE A 178 6.03 5.67 2.17
N ARG A 179 5.59 6.93 2.13
CA ARG A 179 6.48 8.07 2.38
C ARG A 179 5.78 9.25 3.03
N GLY A 180 6.34 9.74 4.12
CA GLY A 180 6.03 11.05 4.69
C GLY A 180 7.28 11.92 4.78
N SER A 181 7.41 12.91 3.89
CA SER A 181 8.64 13.73 3.79
C SER A 181 8.34 15.22 3.72
N GLN A 182 9.35 16.08 3.86
CA GLN A 182 9.21 17.54 3.71
C GLN A 182 8.16 18.12 4.69
N SER A 183 8.27 17.75 5.97
CA SER A 183 7.33 18.13 7.05
C SER A 183 5.89 17.64 6.90
N ALA A 184 5.62 16.73 5.97
CA ALA A 184 4.33 16.06 5.87
C ALA A 184 4.26 14.84 6.80
N THR A 185 3.03 14.46 7.14
CA THR A 185 2.72 13.24 7.88
C THR A 185 2.01 12.24 6.97
N ASN A 186 2.50 11.01 6.93
CA ASN A 186 1.84 9.85 6.33
C ASN A 186 1.54 8.83 7.45
N THR A 187 0.27 8.48 7.64
CA THR A 187 -0.20 7.47 8.60
C THR A 187 -0.83 6.27 7.92
N GLY A 188 -0.29 5.89 6.75
CA GLY A 188 -0.89 4.87 5.88
C GLY A 188 -1.04 3.51 6.54
N GLN A 189 -2.12 2.81 6.20
CA GLN A 189 -2.42 1.48 6.73
C GLN A 189 -2.59 0.46 5.61
N ALA A 190 -1.96 -0.71 5.76
CA ALA A 190 -2.32 -1.91 5.00
C ALA A 190 -2.97 -2.92 5.96
N VAL A 191 -4.19 -3.33 5.66
CA VAL A 191 -5.00 -4.17 6.55
C VAL A 191 -5.58 -5.36 5.79
N ASN A 192 -5.51 -6.56 6.36
CA ASN A 192 -6.02 -7.78 5.73
C ASN A 192 -5.46 -7.97 4.30
N CYS A 193 -4.17 -7.65 4.11
CA CYS A 193 -3.55 -7.70 2.79
C CYS A 193 -2.62 -8.92 2.66
N VAL A 194 -2.55 -9.45 1.44
CA VAL A 194 -1.62 -10.52 1.09
C VAL A 194 -0.57 -9.96 0.12
N PHE A 195 0.70 -10.16 0.46
CA PHE A 195 1.85 -9.84 -0.37
C PHE A 195 2.57 -11.13 -0.74
N TYR A 196 2.41 -11.53 -2.00
CA TYR A 196 2.88 -12.81 -2.52
C TYR A 196 3.90 -12.61 -3.67
N ASN A 197 5.11 -13.14 -3.51
CA ASN A 197 6.13 -13.15 -4.57
C ASN A 197 6.42 -11.77 -5.21
N ASN A 198 6.31 -10.68 -4.44
CA ASN A 198 6.70 -9.35 -4.91
C ASN A 198 8.21 -9.18 -4.81
N GLN A 199 8.79 -8.35 -5.69
CA GLN A 199 10.24 -8.25 -5.83
C GLN A 199 10.73 -6.80 -5.87
N ALA A 200 11.78 -6.51 -5.12
CA ALA A 200 12.51 -5.25 -5.18
C ALA A 200 13.98 -5.48 -5.55
N ALA A 201 14.51 -4.68 -6.46
CA ALA A 201 15.92 -4.77 -6.84
C ALA A 201 16.87 -4.22 -5.75
N LEU A 202 16.35 -3.43 -4.79
CA LEU A 202 17.10 -2.92 -3.65
C LEU A 202 16.51 -3.47 -2.34
N ASN A 203 15.53 -2.79 -1.75
CA ASN A 203 15.03 -3.11 -0.42
C ASN A 203 13.51 -3.25 -0.35
N GLY A 204 13.02 -3.98 0.64
CA GLY A 204 11.57 -4.09 0.90
C GLY A 204 10.87 -4.82 -0.25
N GLY A 205 11.10 -6.13 -0.38
CA GLY A 205 10.57 -6.90 -1.51
C GLY A 205 9.06 -6.83 -1.66
N ALA A 206 8.32 -6.61 -0.56
CA ALA A 206 6.92 -6.20 -0.60
C ALA A 206 6.73 -4.72 -0.26
N VAL A 207 7.15 -4.31 0.94
CA VAL A 207 6.82 -2.99 1.51
C VAL A 207 8.09 -2.23 1.87
N PHE A 208 8.13 -0.96 1.48
CA PHE A 208 9.16 -0.02 1.92
C PHE A 208 8.51 1.23 2.56
N SER A 209 9.09 1.73 3.65
CA SER A 209 8.65 2.95 4.33
C SER A 209 9.82 3.89 4.60
N THR A 210 9.71 5.17 4.27
CA THR A 210 10.73 6.20 4.60
C THR A 210 10.09 7.54 5.00
N SER A 211 10.82 8.31 5.81
CA SER A 211 10.44 9.68 6.17
C SER A 211 11.38 10.77 5.65
N PHE A 212 12.42 10.44 4.90
CA PHE A 212 13.54 11.39 4.72
C PHE A 212 14.12 11.51 3.31
N SER A 213 13.60 10.81 2.30
CA SER A 213 14.18 10.77 0.94
C SER A 213 14.49 12.14 0.27
N SER A 214 14.02 13.26 0.83
CA SER A 214 14.44 14.62 0.43
C SER A 214 14.67 15.53 1.65
N GLU A 215 13.73 15.53 2.59
CA GLU A 215 13.77 16.27 3.86
C GLU A 215 12.93 15.49 4.88
N ALA A 216 13.27 15.62 6.15
CA ALA A 216 12.58 14.96 7.26
C ALA A 216 11.07 15.31 7.28
N GLY A 217 10.25 14.27 7.30
CA GLY A 217 8.83 14.30 7.65
C GLY A 217 8.51 13.23 8.68
N THR A 218 7.25 12.81 8.68
CA THR A 218 6.74 11.77 9.58
C THR A 218 6.05 10.69 8.76
N SER A 219 6.46 9.45 8.97
CA SER A 219 5.83 8.25 8.42
C SER A 219 5.49 7.34 9.59
N GLN A 220 4.20 7.07 9.83
CA GLN A 220 3.68 6.33 10.99
C GLN A 220 2.70 5.27 10.47
N ASN A 221 3.24 4.24 9.83
CA ASN A 221 2.43 3.29 9.06
C ASN A 221 2.08 2.04 9.87
N GLN A 222 1.01 1.36 9.47
CA GLN A 222 0.57 0.13 10.13
C GLN A 222 0.33 -1.00 9.11
N LEU A 223 0.81 -2.19 9.44
CA LEU A 223 0.55 -3.44 8.72
C LEU A 223 -0.21 -4.35 9.69
N LEU A 224 -1.49 -4.59 9.42
CA LEU A 224 -2.40 -5.30 10.33
C LEU A 224 -3.01 -6.50 9.60
N ASN A 225 -3.04 -7.67 10.25
CA ASN A 225 -3.70 -8.85 9.69
C ASN A 225 -3.15 -9.24 8.30
N CYS A 226 -1.85 -9.02 8.06
CA CYS A 226 -1.24 -9.17 6.75
C CYS A 226 -0.42 -10.46 6.63
N SER A 227 -0.40 -11.04 5.43
CA SER A 227 0.44 -12.20 5.12
C SER A 227 1.48 -11.87 4.04
N PHE A 228 2.75 -12.09 4.34
CA PHE A 228 3.88 -11.88 3.45
C PHE A 228 4.53 -13.23 3.14
N TYR A 229 4.45 -13.66 1.88
CA TYR A 229 5.02 -14.93 1.46
C TYR A 229 5.85 -14.81 0.19
N GLY A 230 7.08 -15.35 0.20
CA GLY A 230 7.89 -15.47 -1.01
C GLY A 230 8.38 -14.15 -1.61
N ASN A 231 8.27 -13.04 -0.88
CA ASN A 231 8.74 -11.74 -1.37
C ASN A 231 10.27 -11.69 -1.31
N ALA A 232 10.87 -10.96 -2.26
CA ALA A 232 12.32 -10.93 -2.42
C ALA A 232 12.87 -9.52 -2.58
N ALA A 233 13.93 -9.21 -1.86
CA ALA A 233 14.76 -8.03 -2.06
C ALA A 233 16.19 -8.48 -2.40
N GLN A 234 16.90 -7.79 -3.28
CA GLN A 234 18.30 -8.16 -3.53
C GLN A 234 19.21 -7.76 -2.37
N LEU A 235 18.89 -6.70 -1.61
CA LEU A 235 19.70 -6.21 -0.51
C LEU A 235 19.11 -6.62 0.84
N GLU A 236 18.11 -5.88 1.32
CA GLU A 236 17.64 -5.96 2.71
C GLU A 236 16.10 -5.97 2.80
N GLY A 237 15.54 -6.67 3.78
CA GLY A 237 14.10 -6.70 4.03
C GLY A 237 13.31 -7.33 2.88
N GLY A 238 13.42 -8.65 2.73
CA GLY A 238 12.73 -9.43 1.70
C GLY A 238 11.22 -9.21 1.68
N ALA A 239 10.58 -9.06 2.84
CA ALA A 239 9.20 -8.55 2.90
C ALA A 239 9.16 -7.06 3.19
N VAL A 240 9.65 -6.63 4.35
CA VAL A 240 9.48 -5.25 4.84
C VAL A 240 10.83 -4.57 5.08
N TYR A 241 10.96 -3.34 4.59
CA TYR A 241 12.08 -2.46 4.92
C TYR A 241 11.58 -1.14 5.53
N LEU A 242 12.13 -0.79 6.69
CA LEU A 242 11.86 0.45 7.39
C LEU A 242 13.09 1.36 7.39
N ASP A 243 13.00 2.49 6.69
CA ASP A 243 14.09 3.45 6.52
C ASP A 243 13.96 4.68 7.44
N GLY A 244 14.41 4.57 8.68
CA GLY A 244 14.33 5.65 9.67
C GLY A 244 15.59 6.51 9.80
N ALA A 245 16.71 6.07 9.22
CA ALA A 245 18.00 6.69 9.42
C ALA A 245 18.20 7.97 8.58
N ALA A 246 17.63 9.11 9.00
CA ALA A 246 18.15 10.47 8.70
C ALA A 246 17.27 11.61 9.30
N GLY A 247 16.92 11.52 10.58
CA GLY A 247 16.37 12.66 11.33
C GLY A 247 14.88 12.97 11.15
N GLY A 248 14.17 12.23 10.28
CA GLY A 248 12.69 12.18 10.28
C GLY A 248 12.15 11.17 11.29
N VAL A 249 10.82 11.14 11.44
CA VAL A 249 10.12 10.12 12.24
C VAL A 249 9.65 9.03 11.28
N ASN A 250 10.16 7.81 11.44
CA ASN A 250 9.65 6.65 10.70
C ASN A 250 9.32 5.53 11.68
N GLU A 251 8.03 5.31 11.86
CA GLU A 251 7.46 4.34 12.79
C GLU A 251 6.59 3.36 12.00
N MET A 252 6.70 2.09 12.35
CA MET A 252 5.86 1.05 11.79
C MET A 252 5.39 0.10 12.87
N ALA A 253 4.10 -0.20 12.87
CA ALA A 253 3.53 -1.29 13.66
C ALA A 253 3.16 -2.45 12.73
N ILE A 254 3.61 -3.65 13.05
CA ILE A 254 3.22 -4.87 12.36
C ILE A 254 2.56 -5.77 13.40
N ASN A 255 1.26 -6.01 13.25
CA ASN A 255 0.51 -6.80 14.21
C ASN A 255 -0.40 -7.81 13.54
N ASN A 256 -0.71 -8.89 14.26
CA ASN A 256 -1.53 -9.98 13.78
C ASN A 256 -1.10 -10.49 12.40
N SER A 257 0.20 -10.54 12.10
CA SER A 257 0.68 -10.76 10.74
C SER A 257 1.61 -11.97 10.64
N ILE A 258 1.69 -12.53 9.44
CA ILE A 258 2.56 -13.67 9.12
C ILE A 258 3.60 -13.23 8.09
N LEU A 259 4.88 -13.42 8.40
CA LEU A 259 6.01 -13.18 7.51
C LEU A 259 6.80 -14.48 7.36
N TRP A 260 6.75 -15.06 6.17
CA TRP A 260 7.26 -16.40 5.90
C TRP A 260 7.83 -16.57 4.50
N GLU A 261 8.90 -17.35 4.35
CA GLU A 261 9.62 -17.64 3.10
C GLU A 261 10.01 -16.38 2.31
N ASN A 262 10.29 -15.26 2.99
CA ASN A 262 10.80 -14.07 2.33
C ASN A 262 12.34 -14.17 2.19
N SER A 263 12.91 -13.48 1.21
CA SER A 263 14.33 -13.60 0.88
C SER A 263 15.03 -12.26 0.67
N ALA A 264 16.23 -12.15 1.22
CA ALA A 264 17.15 -11.03 1.05
C ALA A 264 18.59 -11.53 1.14
N SER A 265 19.55 -10.70 0.68
CA SER A 265 20.98 -11.00 0.88
C SER A 265 21.42 -10.83 2.33
N SER A 266 20.74 -9.96 3.07
CA SER A 266 20.93 -9.79 4.51
C SER A 266 20.41 -10.99 5.31
N ALA A 267 20.84 -11.10 6.57
CA ALA A 267 20.33 -12.11 7.49
C ALA A 267 18.85 -11.87 7.86
N GLU A 268 18.44 -10.60 7.89
CA GLU A 268 17.12 -10.10 8.27
C GLU A 268 16.21 -10.06 7.04
N LYS A 269 15.70 -11.25 6.67
CA LYS A 269 14.93 -11.46 5.44
C LYS A 269 13.47 -11.03 5.57
N GLU A 270 12.85 -11.24 6.72
CA GLU A 270 11.44 -10.91 6.91
C GLU A 270 11.25 -9.39 7.04
N ILE A 271 12.02 -8.79 7.95
CA ILE A 271 11.94 -7.36 8.25
C ILE A 271 13.35 -6.84 8.41
N PHE A 272 13.66 -5.71 7.79
CA PHE A 272 14.87 -4.95 8.05
C PHE A 272 14.50 -3.56 8.57
N ASN A 273 15.11 -3.15 9.69
CA ASN A 273 14.87 -1.84 10.29
C ASN A 273 16.16 -1.01 10.33
N ASN A 274 16.26 -0.06 9.41
CA ASN A 274 17.35 0.90 9.34
C ASN A 274 17.06 2.14 10.20
N GLY A 275 17.11 1.99 11.52
CA GLY A 275 17.06 3.12 12.46
C GLY A 275 15.69 3.79 12.64
N GLY A 276 14.59 3.13 12.25
CA GLY A 276 13.22 3.53 12.58
C GLY A 276 12.71 2.91 13.88
N THR A 277 11.50 3.29 14.27
CA THR A 277 10.78 2.69 15.41
C THR A 277 9.88 1.58 14.90
N LEU A 278 10.17 0.33 15.28
CA LEU A 278 9.36 -0.82 14.91
C LEU A 278 8.66 -1.39 16.16
N SER A 279 7.33 -1.60 16.06
CA SER A 279 6.53 -2.31 17.07
C SER A 279 5.98 -3.59 16.45
N LEU A 280 6.14 -4.70 17.16
CA LEU A 280 5.67 -6.02 16.71
C LEU A 280 4.80 -6.63 17.79
N SER A 281 3.55 -6.99 17.50
CA SER A 281 2.68 -7.69 18.46
C SER A 281 1.86 -8.78 17.78
N HIS A 282 1.85 -9.98 18.35
CA HIS A 282 1.08 -11.13 17.86
C HIS A 282 1.38 -11.43 16.39
N ASN A 283 2.60 -11.90 16.09
CA ASN A 283 3.00 -12.21 14.72
C ASN A 283 3.63 -13.60 14.63
N ILE A 284 3.57 -14.22 13.45
CA ILE A 284 4.46 -15.32 13.08
C ILE A 284 5.54 -14.76 12.16
N ILE A 285 6.81 -14.90 12.54
CA ILE A 285 7.96 -14.41 11.77
C ILE A 285 8.96 -15.55 11.61
N GLN A 286 9.29 -15.94 10.38
CA GLN A 286 10.27 -16.99 10.12
C GLN A 286 11.63 -16.63 10.71
N GLY A 287 12.18 -17.51 11.56
CA GLY A 287 13.42 -17.26 12.28
C GLY A 287 13.31 -16.25 13.43
N GLY A 288 12.12 -15.69 13.66
CA GLY A 288 11.86 -14.67 14.68
C GLY A 288 12.45 -13.31 14.31
N TYR A 289 12.50 -12.42 15.29
CA TYR A 289 13.08 -11.10 15.12
C TYR A 289 13.75 -10.62 16.41
N SER A 290 15.03 -10.27 16.37
CA SER A 290 15.84 -10.04 17.56
C SER A 290 15.92 -8.57 18.01
N SER A 291 15.24 -7.62 17.34
CA SER A 291 15.58 -6.18 17.42
C SER A 291 14.40 -5.19 17.34
N PRO A 292 13.41 -5.25 18.25
CA PRO A 292 13.18 -4.05 19.03
C PRO A 292 12.88 -4.33 20.51
N ALA A 293 12.86 -3.25 21.29
CA ALA A 293 12.40 -3.25 22.68
C ALA A 293 10.88 -3.46 22.81
N ASN A 294 10.11 -3.28 21.73
CA ASN A 294 8.65 -3.32 21.68
C ASN A 294 8.16 -4.55 20.90
N GLN A 295 8.44 -5.76 21.43
CA GLN A 295 7.92 -7.01 20.88
C GLN A 295 7.01 -7.70 21.87
N GLU A 296 5.94 -8.27 21.35
CA GLU A 296 4.98 -9.08 22.10
C GLU A 296 4.50 -10.26 21.24
N ALA A 297 4.38 -11.44 21.85
CA ALA A 297 3.79 -12.63 21.22
C ALA A 297 4.32 -12.96 19.80
N ILE A 298 5.65 -13.01 19.63
CA ILE A 298 6.27 -13.42 18.37
C ILE A 298 6.47 -14.94 18.34
N GLN A 299 5.83 -15.57 17.37
CA GLN A 299 5.91 -17.00 17.09
C GLN A 299 6.84 -17.26 15.90
N THR A 300 7.44 -18.45 15.87
CA THR A 300 8.38 -18.88 14.82
C THR A 300 8.03 -20.23 14.21
N ALA A 301 6.90 -20.82 14.63
CA ALA A 301 6.40 -22.06 14.07
C ALA A 301 5.86 -21.82 12.66
N ASP A 302 6.01 -22.83 11.80
CA ASP A 302 5.47 -22.81 10.45
C ASP A 302 3.96 -22.51 10.48
N PRO A 303 3.46 -21.48 9.76
CA PRO A 303 2.05 -21.14 9.72
C PRO A 303 1.17 -22.20 9.03
N LEU A 304 1.75 -23.24 8.43
CA LEU A 304 1.06 -24.36 7.80
C LEU A 304 0.01 -23.91 6.76
N PHE A 305 0.44 -23.08 5.81
CA PHE A 305 -0.37 -22.70 4.66
C PHE A 305 -0.71 -23.91 3.78
N LEU A 306 -1.93 -23.96 3.24
CA LEU A 306 -2.44 -25.10 2.46
C LEU A 306 -1.80 -25.24 1.07
N ASP A 307 -1.70 -24.15 0.31
CA ASP A 307 -1.12 -24.16 -1.05
C ASP A 307 -0.34 -22.86 -1.36
N PRO A 308 0.73 -22.60 -0.59
CA PRO A 308 1.49 -21.37 -0.75
C PRO A 308 2.26 -21.33 -2.09
N ALA A 309 2.50 -22.47 -2.74
CA ALA A 309 3.15 -22.53 -4.05
C ALA A 309 2.31 -21.90 -5.18
N ASN A 310 0.98 -21.79 -5.00
CA ASN A 310 0.06 -21.18 -5.95
C ASN A 310 -0.58 -19.88 -5.42
N GLY A 311 -0.04 -19.30 -4.34
CA GLY A 311 -0.52 -18.04 -3.76
C GLY A 311 -1.74 -18.17 -2.85
N SER A 312 -2.13 -19.39 -2.48
CA SER A 312 -3.16 -19.61 -1.46
C SER A 312 -2.53 -19.71 -0.09
N LEU A 313 -2.69 -18.64 0.70
CA LEU A 313 -2.18 -18.56 2.07
C LEU A 313 -3.26 -18.89 3.11
N LEU A 314 -4.21 -19.76 2.75
CA LEU A 314 -5.19 -20.30 3.71
C LEU A 314 -4.49 -21.17 4.75
N LEU A 315 -4.89 -21.03 6.01
CA LEU A 315 -4.35 -21.81 7.12
C LEU A 315 -4.90 -23.24 7.11
N SER A 316 -4.03 -24.22 7.42
CA SER A 316 -4.49 -25.57 7.72
C SER A 316 -5.15 -25.66 9.11
N PRO A 317 -6.02 -26.65 9.39
CA PRO A 317 -6.75 -26.76 10.66
C PRO A 317 -5.91 -26.90 11.94
N CYS A 318 -4.60 -27.13 11.84
CA CYS A 318 -3.70 -27.22 12.98
C CYS A 318 -2.61 -26.14 12.95
N SER A 319 -2.83 -25.09 12.17
CA SER A 319 -1.92 -23.96 12.08
C SER A 319 -1.72 -23.29 13.45
N PRO A 320 -0.48 -22.92 13.82
CA PRO A 320 -0.23 -22.08 14.99
C PRO A 320 -0.74 -20.65 14.85
N ALA A 321 -1.19 -20.25 13.65
CA ALA A 321 -1.80 -18.95 13.39
C ALA A 321 -3.28 -18.90 13.80
N ILE A 322 -3.93 -20.06 14.00
CA ILE A 322 -5.32 -20.13 14.44
C ILE A 322 -5.40 -19.71 15.91
N ASN A 323 -6.36 -18.83 16.24
CA ASN A 323 -6.60 -18.30 17.59
C ASN A 323 -5.36 -17.67 18.24
N ALA A 324 -4.51 -17.02 17.44
CA ALA A 324 -3.21 -16.53 17.87
C ALA A 324 -3.04 -15.01 17.80
N GLY A 325 -4.00 -14.31 17.20
CA GLY A 325 -4.01 -12.85 17.12
C GLY A 325 -4.67 -12.18 18.33
N LEU A 326 -4.58 -10.85 18.34
CA LEU A 326 -5.23 -10.00 19.33
C LEU A 326 -6.41 -9.26 18.69
N ASN A 327 -7.62 -9.47 19.22
CA ASN A 327 -8.85 -8.86 18.70
C ASN A 327 -8.81 -7.32 18.72
N ASP A 328 -8.02 -6.73 19.61
CA ASP A 328 -7.89 -5.27 19.71
C ASP A 328 -7.24 -4.62 18.49
N PHE A 329 -6.51 -5.41 17.68
CA PHE A 329 -5.94 -4.95 16.41
C PHE A 329 -6.86 -5.15 15.20
N LEU A 330 -8.04 -5.75 15.36
CA LEU A 330 -9.04 -5.75 14.28
C LEU A 330 -9.49 -4.31 14.01
N PRO A 331 -9.44 -3.86 12.74
CA PRO A 331 -9.80 -2.49 12.38
C PRO A 331 -11.32 -2.28 12.53
N ILE A 332 -11.76 -1.03 12.65
CA ILE A 332 -13.19 -0.71 12.57
C ILE A 332 -13.65 -0.87 11.12
N ASP A 333 -14.80 -1.50 10.89
CA ASP A 333 -15.36 -1.66 9.55
C ASP A 333 -16.14 -0.43 9.06
N TYR A 334 -15.52 0.75 9.08
CA TYR A 334 -16.19 1.99 8.67
C TYR A 334 -16.65 2.01 7.20
N LEU A 335 -16.25 1.02 6.39
CA LEU A 335 -16.59 0.89 4.98
C LEU A 335 -17.67 -0.15 4.70
N ASP A 336 -18.13 -0.90 5.72
CA ASP A 336 -19.11 -1.98 5.58
C ASP A 336 -18.64 -2.99 4.53
N LEU A 337 -17.43 -3.53 4.74
CA LEU A 337 -16.73 -4.40 3.79
C LEU A 337 -17.33 -5.80 3.72
N ASP A 338 -17.98 -6.27 4.77
CA ASP A 338 -18.73 -7.53 4.79
C ASP A 338 -20.21 -7.37 4.41
N ALA A 339 -20.65 -6.12 4.23
CA ALA A 339 -22.00 -5.72 3.82
C ALA A 339 -23.12 -6.10 4.80
N ASP A 340 -22.81 -6.11 6.10
CA ASP A 340 -23.76 -6.39 7.17
C ASP A 340 -24.51 -5.14 7.72
N LEU A 341 -24.07 -3.94 7.29
CA LEU A 341 -24.55 -2.61 7.66
C LEU A 341 -24.13 -2.10 9.06
N ASP A 342 -23.18 -2.74 9.74
CA ASP A 342 -22.58 -2.29 11.01
C ASP A 342 -21.19 -1.66 10.82
N SER A 343 -21.18 -0.41 10.37
CA SER A 343 -19.92 0.32 10.15
C SER A 343 -19.11 0.67 11.43
N LEU A 344 -19.59 0.29 12.62
CA LEU A 344 -18.95 0.58 13.90
C LEU A 344 -18.33 -0.66 14.55
N GLU A 345 -18.54 -1.83 13.95
CA GLU A 345 -17.94 -3.06 14.47
C GLU A 345 -16.47 -3.19 14.06
N ARG A 346 -15.85 -4.26 14.56
CA ARG A 346 -14.51 -4.64 14.15
C ARG A 346 -14.63 -5.58 12.95
N LEU A 347 -13.95 -5.27 11.85
CA LEU A 347 -13.90 -6.12 10.67
C LEU A 347 -13.25 -7.45 11.01
N ASP A 348 -14.03 -8.53 10.98
CA ASP A 348 -13.57 -9.87 11.35
C ASP A 348 -13.49 -10.83 10.16
N ILE A 349 -13.52 -10.35 8.91
CA ILE A 349 -13.42 -11.20 7.71
C ILE A 349 -11.99 -11.30 7.16
N ASP A 350 -11.68 -12.43 6.53
CA ASP A 350 -10.43 -12.71 5.82
C ASP A 350 -10.46 -12.22 4.36
N LEU A 351 -9.44 -12.58 3.56
CA LEU A 351 -9.36 -12.16 2.15
C LEU A 351 -10.46 -12.78 1.27
N ASN A 352 -11.02 -13.92 1.68
CA ASN A 352 -12.10 -14.60 0.96
C ASN A 352 -13.50 -14.23 1.46
N GLY A 353 -13.58 -13.44 2.54
CA GLY A 353 -14.84 -13.07 3.19
C GLY A 353 -15.28 -14.08 4.27
N ASP A 354 -14.40 -14.97 4.71
CA ASP A 354 -14.66 -15.91 5.80
C ASP A 354 -14.30 -15.29 7.17
N ASN A 355 -15.02 -15.61 8.25
CA ASN A 355 -14.71 -15.08 9.58
C ASN A 355 -13.33 -15.54 10.08
N ARG A 356 -12.51 -14.58 10.52
CA ARG A 356 -11.23 -14.73 11.22
C ARG A 356 -11.40 -15.02 12.71
N LEU A 357 -12.58 -14.81 13.28
CA LEU A 357 -12.85 -15.15 14.68
C LEU A 357 -13.23 -16.63 14.78
N PHE A 358 -12.32 -17.44 15.32
CA PHE A 358 -12.62 -18.79 15.76
C PHE A 358 -12.55 -18.86 17.29
N GLU A 359 -13.58 -19.45 17.92
CA GLU A 359 -13.71 -19.50 19.39
C GLU A 359 -13.56 -18.14 20.13
N SER A 360 -13.84 -17.02 19.46
CA SER A 360 -13.72 -15.62 19.94
C SER A 360 -12.30 -15.05 19.98
N ILE A 361 -11.32 -15.70 19.38
CA ILE A 361 -9.96 -15.16 19.19
C ILE A 361 -9.71 -15.04 17.68
N THR A 362 -9.12 -13.93 17.25
CA THR A 362 -8.78 -13.74 15.83
C THR A 362 -7.60 -14.61 15.44
N ASP A 363 -7.69 -15.18 14.24
CA ASP A 363 -6.54 -15.72 13.52
C ASP A 363 -5.61 -14.58 13.07
N LEU A 364 -4.34 -14.91 12.83
CA LEU A 364 -3.33 -14.00 12.24
C LEU A 364 -3.59 -13.82 10.73
#